data_AF-A0AAP0NVF5-F1
#
_entry.id   AF-A0AAP0NVF5-F1
#
_cell.length_a   1.000
_cell.length_b   1.000
_cell.length_c   1.000
_cell.angle_alpha   90.00
_cell.angle_beta   90.00
_cell.angle_gamma   90.00
#
_symmetry.space_group_name_H-M   'P 1'
#
loop_
_entity.id
_entity.type
_entity.pdbx_description
1 polymer ?
#
loop_
_entity_poly.entity_id
_entity_poly.type
_entity_poly.pdbx_seq_one_letter_code
_entity_poly.pdbx_strand_id
1 'polypeptide(L)'
;MMSIVVNSKKSMVGSMLVRQLGPRFIATIAPATATRASGFAAEWGKVPARIGGVRNASTAAVAEENAEVKKKEVVGDNLESGGGKNEGLVSYWGIEPVKLTKEDGTEWRWRSFRPWETYKSNLEIDLKKHHVPTSFMDKVAYWSVKSLRIPTDIFFQRRYGCRAMMLETVAAVPGMVGGMLLHLKSLRRFEHSGGWIKTLLEEAENERMHLMTFMEVAKPKWYERALVFTVQGIFFNAYFLAYLASPKFAHRVVGYLEEEAIHSYTEFLKELDKGVIENVPAPAIAIDYWRLPADSTLRDVVMVVRADEAHHRDVNHFASDIHYQGNELKAAPAPLGYH
;
A
#
# COMPACT_ATOMS: atom_id res chain seq x y z
N MET A 1 -22.67 -44.21 44.84
CA MET A 1 -24.02 -44.05 45.43
C MET A 1 -24.54 -42.69 44.96
N MET A 2 -25.61 -42.62 44.15
CA MET A 2 -27.04 -42.66 44.55
C MET A 2 -27.46 -41.40 45.32
N SER A 3 -28.53 -40.65 44.99
CA SER A 3 -29.49 -40.66 43.84
C SER A 3 -30.08 -39.23 43.69
N ILE A 4 -30.32 -38.65 42.51
CA ILE A 4 -31.53 -38.75 41.65
C ILE A 4 -32.90 -38.74 42.38
N VAL A 5 -33.60 -37.60 42.32
CA VAL A 5 -35.08 -37.35 42.33
C VAL A 5 -35.24 -35.92 41.74
N VAL A 6 -35.82 -35.59 40.57
CA VAL A 6 -37.18 -35.82 39.96
C VAL A 6 -38.27 -35.04 40.72
N ASN A 7 -38.81 -33.90 40.27
CA ASN A 7 -39.75 -33.66 39.14
C ASN A 7 -40.08 -32.12 39.12
N SER A 8 -40.95 -31.49 38.31
CA SER A 8 -41.95 -31.90 37.31
C SER A 8 -42.15 -30.81 36.23
N LYS A 9 -42.60 -31.23 35.04
CA LYS A 9 -43.14 -30.35 33.99
C LYS A 9 -44.51 -29.76 34.37
N LYS A 10 -44.91 -28.68 33.70
CA LYS A 10 -46.28 -28.48 33.16
C LYS A 10 -46.26 -27.60 31.91
N SER A 11 -47.33 -27.64 31.10
CA SER A 11 -47.39 -27.07 29.75
C SER A 11 -48.83 -26.71 29.35
N MET A 12 -48.99 -25.61 28.60
CA MET A 12 -50.10 -25.21 27.69
C MET A 12 -49.58 -23.97 26.93
N VAL A 13 -49.71 -23.74 25.61
CA VAL A 13 -50.56 -24.23 24.49
C VAL A 13 -51.92 -23.52 24.37
N GLY A 14 -52.12 -22.82 23.23
CA GLY A 14 -53.35 -22.12 22.82
C GLY A 14 -53.31 -20.59 23.06
N SER A 15 -53.88 -19.71 22.22
CA SER A 15 -54.46 -19.89 20.87
C SER A 15 -54.50 -18.55 20.09
N MET A 16 -55.01 -18.55 18.85
CA MET A 16 -55.04 -17.44 17.87
C MET A 16 -56.16 -16.40 18.09
N LEU A 17 -55.92 -15.13 17.70
CA LEU A 17 -56.71 -14.22 16.81
C LEU A 17 -56.14 -12.77 16.98
N VAL A 18 -55.84 -11.88 16.01
CA VAL A 18 -56.42 -11.39 14.72
C VAL A 18 -56.93 -9.93 14.85
N ARG A 19 -56.50 -9.04 13.90
CA ARG A 19 -56.86 -7.60 13.71
C ARG A 19 -56.34 -6.63 14.80
N GLN A 20 -55.96 -5.38 14.53
CA GLN A 20 -56.42 -4.42 13.49
C GLN A 20 -55.30 -3.82 12.58
N LEU A 21 -55.64 -2.81 11.76
CA LEU A 21 -54.87 -2.25 10.64
C LEU A 21 -54.81 -0.71 10.66
N GLY A 22 -53.66 -0.16 10.26
CA GLY A 22 -53.53 1.16 9.61
C GLY A 22 -53.16 2.36 10.49
N PRO A 23 -52.94 3.55 9.90
CA PRO A 23 -52.98 3.86 8.47
C PRO A 23 -51.59 3.90 7.79
N ARG A 24 -51.58 4.02 6.45
CA ARG A 24 -50.39 4.26 5.63
C ARG A 24 -50.21 5.75 5.37
N PHE A 25 -48.98 6.21 5.19
CA PHE A 25 -48.68 7.35 4.31
C PHE A 25 -47.96 6.85 3.06
N ILE A 26 -48.66 6.92 1.92
CA ILE A 26 -48.11 6.77 0.57
C ILE A 26 -48.28 8.13 -0.11
N ALA A 27 -47.23 8.64 -0.75
CA ALA A 27 -47.30 9.81 -1.61
C ALA A 27 -46.79 9.42 -3.00
N THR A 28 -47.68 9.32 -4.00
CA THR A 28 -47.31 8.99 -5.39
C THR A 28 -48.36 9.49 -6.39
N ILE A 29 -48.13 10.68 -6.96
CA ILE A 29 -48.76 11.27 -8.16
C ILE A 29 -47.71 12.23 -8.73
N ALA A 30 -47.38 12.33 -10.02
CA ALA A 30 -47.54 11.47 -11.20
C ALA A 30 -46.53 11.96 -12.28
N PRO A 31 -46.20 11.20 -13.35
CA PRO A 31 -45.17 11.61 -14.31
C PRO A 31 -45.65 12.64 -15.34
N ALA A 32 -44.75 13.53 -15.78
CA ALA A 32 -44.95 14.35 -16.98
C ALA A 32 -44.56 13.54 -18.24
N THR A 33 -45.39 13.64 -19.29
CA THR A 33 -45.25 12.86 -20.52
C THR A 33 -44.20 13.41 -21.49
N ALA A 34 -43.54 12.52 -22.23
CA ALA A 34 -42.64 12.89 -23.31
C ALA A 34 -43.37 13.39 -24.57
N THR A 35 -42.76 14.32 -25.29
CA THR A 35 -43.01 14.58 -26.71
C THR A 35 -41.76 14.29 -27.53
N ARG A 36 -41.93 13.76 -28.75
CA ARG A 36 -40.86 13.21 -29.59
C ARG A 36 -40.98 13.75 -31.02
N ALA A 37 -39.93 14.43 -31.47
CA ALA A 37 -39.68 14.79 -32.87
C ALA A 37 -38.15 14.66 -33.08
N SER A 38 -37.62 13.82 -33.97
CA SER A 38 -37.46 14.09 -35.42
C SER A 38 -36.97 15.53 -35.67
N GLY A 39 -35.70 15.81 -35.97
CA GLY A 39 -34.59 14.93 -36.35
C GLY A 39 -34.24 15.12 -37.83
N PHE A 40 -33.09 15.75 -38.07
CA PHE A 40 -32.45 15.94 -39.38
C PHE A 40 -30.93 15.83 -39.21
N ALA A 41 -30.21 15.59 -40.31
CA ALA A 41 -28.77 15.36 -40.34
C ALA A 41 -28.06 16.30 -41.34
N ALA A 42 -26.73 16.16 -41.45
CA ALA A 42 -25.78 17.11 -42.07
C ALA A 42 -25.52 18.36 -41.19
N GLU A 43 -24.38 19.05 -41.29
CA GLU A 43 -23.35 19.02 -42.35
C GLU A 43 -21.92 19.15 -41.79
N TRP A 44 -20.93 18.58 -42.51
CA TRP A 44 -19.50 18.64 -42.14
C TRP A 44 -18.77 19.80 -42.84
N GLY A 45 -18.80 21.00 -42.24
CA GLY A 45 -17.99 22.15 -42.69
C GLY A 45 -16.53 22.09 -42.20
N LYS A 46 -15.57 22.52 -43.03
CA LYS A 46 -14.12 22.48 -42.74
C LYS A 46 -13.50 23.87 -42.57
N VAL A 47 -12.57 24.00 -41.61
CA VAL A 47 -11.39 24.92 -41.61
C VAL A 47 -11.72 26.42 -41.43
N PRO A 48 -10.82 27.29 -40.89
CA PRO A 48 -9.44 27.07 -40.40
C PRO A 48 -9.23 27.29 -38.88
N ALA A 49 -8.05 26.95 -38.40
CA ALA A 49 -7.58 27.28 -37.05
C ALA A 49 -7.03 28.72 -36.98
N ARG A 50 -7.14 29.37 -35.81
CA ARG A 50 -6.27 30.50 -35.43
C ARG A 50 -5.97 30.50 -33.92
N ILE A 51 -4.79 30.99 -33.58
CA ILE A 51 -4.16 30.96 -32.25
C ILE A 51 -4.77 32.01 -31.31
N GLY A 52 -4.97 31.68 -30.03
CA GLY A 52 -5.01 32.69 -28.96
C GLY A 52 -5.76 32.34 -27.67
N GLY A 53 -5.14 32.64 -26.52
CA GLY A 53 -5.84 33.02 -25.29
C GLY A 53 -6.16 31.93 -24.26
N VAL A 54 -5.28 31.75 -23.27
CA VAL A 54 -5.65 31.14 -21.97
C VAL A 54 -6.50 32.14 -21.18
N ARG A 55 -7.68 31.72 -20.69
CA ARG A 55 -8.36 32.33 -19.54
C ARG A 55 -9.07 31.29 -18.69
N ASN A 56 -8.49 30.98 -17.53
CA ASN A 56 -9.22 30.37 -16.42
C ASN A 56 -10.18 31.41 -15.84
N ALA A 57 -11.41 31.02 -15.55
CA ALA A 57 -12.38 31.84 -14.84
C ALA A 57 -12.56 31.27 -13.42
N SER A 58 -12.00 31.97 -12.42
CA SER A 58 -12.27 31.72 -11.00
C SER A 58 -13.07 32.89 -10.45
N THR A 59 -14.20 32.60 -9.81
CA THR A 59 -15.07 33.62 -9.20
C THR A 59 -14.42 34.24 -7.96
N ALA A 60 -14.44 35.57 -7.88
CA ALA A 60 -13.84 36.31 -6.77
C ALA A 60 -14.65 36.20 -5.47
N ALA A 61 -13.95 36.34 -4.34
CA ALA A 61 -14.55 36.56 -3.02
C ALA A 61 -13.89 37.78 -2.35
N VAL A 62 -14.76 38.73 -2.01
CA VAL A 62 -14.59 40.02 -1.33
C VAL A 62 -13.48 40.12 -0.28
N ALA A 63 -12.82 41.27 -0.23
CA ALA A 63 -12.07 41.84 0.91
C ALA A 63 -12.80 43.14 1.37
N GLU A 64 -12.54 43.78 2.52
CA GLU A 64 -11.43 43.65 3.49
C GLU A 64 -11.98 43.16 4.88
N GLU A 65 -11.62 43.58 6.11
CA GLU A 65 -10.77 44.65 6.65
C GLU A 65 -10.25 44.31 8.09
N ASN A 66 -9.14 44.94 8.49
CA ASN A 66 -8.58 45.23 9.83
C ASN A 66 -8.92 44.36 11.09
N ALA A 67 -7.85 43.77 11.64
CA ALA A 67 -7.53 43.79 13.07
C ALA A 67 -5.99 43.76 13.26
N GLU A 68 -5.47 44.40 14.31
CA GLU A 68 -4.06 44.81 14.44
C GLU A 68 -3.27 44.03 15.53
N VAL A 69 -1.94 44.25 15.57
CA VAL A 69 -1.04 44.24 16.76
C VAL A 69 0.05 43.14 16.85
N LYS A 70 1.31 43.60 16.96
CA LYS A 70 2.55 42.94 17.46
C LYS A 70 3.16 41.77 16.68
N LYS A 71 4.08 42.12 15.77
CA LYS A 71 5.36 41.38 15.68
C LYS A 71 6.16 41.57 16.97
N LYS A 72 6.93 40.56 17.38
CA LYS A 72 8.15 40.74 18.19
C LYS A 72 9.35 40.57 17.29
N GLU A 73 10.29 41.49 17.38
CA GLU A 73 11.64 41.31 16.83
C GLU A 73 12.44 40.42 17.78
N VAL A 74 13.31 39.58 17.22
CA VAL A 74 14.48 39.04 17.90
C VAL A 74 15.65 39.27 16.96
N VAL A 75 16.65 40.00 17.43
CA VAL A 75 17.85 40.35 16.65
C VAL A 75 18.72 39.10 16.49
N GLY A 76 19.22 38.88 15.27
CA GLY A 76 20.30 37.95 14.97
C GLY A 76 21.40 38.71 14.25
N ASP A 77 22.60 38.76 14.85
CA ASP A 77 23.73 39.54 14.31
C ASP A 77 24.34 38.94 13.05
N ASN A 78 25.01 39.79 12.27
CA ASN A 78 25.72 39.39 11.06
C ASN A 78 26.92 38.50 11.36
N LEU A 79 27.10 37.46 10.55
CA LEU A 79 28.38 36.78 10.37
C LEU A 79 28.54 36.37 8.90
N GLU A 80 29.10 37.27 8.10
CA GLU A 80 29.49 36.97 6.71
C GLU A 80 30.66 35.97 6.70
N SER A 81 30.58 34.93 5.87
CA SER A 81 31.75 34.15 5.49
C SER A 81 31.54 33.34 4.21
N GLY A 82 32.62 33.15 3.44
CA GLY A 82 32.74 32.06 2.47
C GLY A 82 31.92 32.20 1.18
N GLY A 83 32.38 33.03 0.24
CA GLY A 83 31.77 33.11 -1.09
C GLY A 83 31.85 31.80 -1.88
N GLY A 84 30.69 31.26 -2.26
CA GLY A 84 30.58 30.10 -3.15
C GLY A 84 29.26 30.13 -3.91
N LYS A 85 29.29 30.42 -5.22
CA LYS A 85 28.09 30.42 -6.08
C LYS A 85 27.64 29.00 -6.40
N ASN A 86 27.07 28.32 -5.41
CA ASN A 86 26.05 27.33 -5.71
C ASN A 86 24.76 28.08 -6.04
N GLU A 87 24.25 27.93 -7.26
CA GLU A 87 22.85 28.24 -7.58
C GLU A 87 21.97 27.15 -6.95
N GLY A 88 21.87 27.22 -5.62
CA GLY A 88 21.12 26.26 -4.81
C GLY A 88 19.65 26.25 -5.19
N LEU A 89 19.00 25.09 -5.04
CA LEU A 89 17.58 24.92 -5.33
C LEU A 89 16.76 25.81 -4.38
N VAL A 90 16.35 26.99 -4.86
CA VAL A 90 15.69 28.01 -4.02
C VAL A 90 14.36 27.45 -3.49
N SER A 91 14.32 27.24 -2.17
CA SER A 91 13.12 26.83 -1.46
C SER A 91 12.07 27.93 -1.55
N TYR A 92 10.93 27.67 -2.20
CA TYR A 92 9.81 28.62 -2.28
C TYR A 92 9.34 29.11 -0.90
N TRP A 93 9.52 28.28 0.13
CA TRP A 93 9.17 28.57 1.53
C TRP A 93 10.29 29.27 2.31
N GLY A 94 11.45 29.54 1.71
CA GLY A 94 12.63 30.07 2.41
C GLY A 94 13.30 29.08 3.39
N ILE A 95 12.80 27.85 3.48
CA ILE A 95 13.30 26.82 4.40
C ILE A 95 14.53 26.15 3.77
N GLU A 96 15.70 26.29 4.39
CA GLU A 96 16.90 25.53 4.02
C GLU A 96 16.76 24.04 4.38
N PRO A 97 17.35 23.11 3.59
CA PRO A 97 17.33 21.69 3.93
C PRO A 97 18.09 21.40 5.24
N VAL A 98 17.38 21.01 6.28
CA VAL A 98 17.97 20.59 7.56
C VAL A 98 18.95 19.42 7.33
N LYS A 99 20.22 19.62 7.70
CA LYS A 99 21.20 18.54 7.78
C LYS A 99 20.80 17.61 8.94
N LEU A 100 20.34 16.42 8.59
CA LEU A 100 20.04 15.37 9.55
C LEU A 100 21.31 14.57 9.87
N THR A 101 21.39 13.99 11.06
CA THR A 101 22.47 13.09 11.48
C THR A 101 21.92 11.73 11.90
N LYS A 102 22.80 10.72 11.92
CA LYS A 102 22.57 9.45 12.59
C LYS A 102 22.73 9.57 14.11
N GLU A 103 22.38 8.50 14.81
CA GLU A 103 22.62 8.30 16.24
C GLU A 103 24.13 8.30 16.61
N ASP A 104 25.02 8.01 15.65
CA ASP A 104 26.48 8.11 15.79
C ASP A 104 27.04 9.52 15.50
N GLY A 105 26.19 10.49 15.13
CA GLY A 105 26.57 11.85 14.78
C GLY A 105 27.02 12.07 13.33
N THR A 106 27.14 11.04 12.50
CA THR A 106 27.48 11.18 11.07
C THR A 106 26.33 11.75 10.24
N GLU A 107 26.64 12.42 9.11
CA GLU A 107 25.63 13.07 8.26
C GLU A 107 24.71 12.05 7.56
N TRP A 108 23.41 12.30 7.61
CA TRP A 108 22.39 11.46 7.00
C TRP A 108 22.31 11.67 5.49
N ARG A 109 22.99 10.80 4.75
CA ARG A 109 23.08 10.83 3.28
C ARG A 109 21.75 10.68 2.53
N TRP A 110 20.70 10.14 3.15
CA TRP A 110 19.44 9.81 2.46
C TRP A 110 18.43 10.95 2.47
N ARG A 111 17.92 11.29 1.27
CA ARG A 111 16.87 12.29 1.11
C ARG A 111 15.46 11.68 1.05
N SER A 112 15.37 10.42 0.65
CA SER A 112 14.13 9.65 0.44
C SER A 112 13.48 9.09 1.70
N PHE A 113 14.23 8.96 2.80
CA PHE A 113 13.74 8.51 4.11
C PHE A 113 14.53 9.17 5.24
N ARG A 114 14.13 8.98 6.49
CA ARG A 114 14.63 9.68 7.69
C ARG A 114 15.11 8.70 8.78
N PRO A 115 15.96 9.13 9.73
CA PRO A 115 16.47 8.25 10.80
C PRO A 115 15.40 7.63 11.71
N TRP A 116 14.20 8.21 11.77
CA TRP A 116 13.05 7.72 12.54
C TRP A 116 12.08 6.84 11.73
N GLU A 117 12.33 6.68 10.42
CA GLU A 117 11.62 5.76 9.51
C GLU A 117 12.39 4.44 9.34
N THR A 118 13.49 4.25 10.08
CA THR A 118 14.34 3.05 10.03
C THR A 118 14.20 2.22 11.30
N TYR A 119 14.25 0.91 11.15
CA TYR A 119 13.94 -0.05 12.21
C TYR A 119 14.91 -1.24 12.17
N LYS A 120 14.68 -2.27 13.00
CA LYS A 120 15.37 -3.56 12.93
C LYS A 120 14.30 -4.64 12.74
N SER A 121 14.33 -5.38 11.64
CA SER A 121 13.32 -6.43 11.39
C SER A 121 13.43 -7.56 12.40
N ASN A 122 12.30 -8.10 12.83
CA ASN A 122 12.18 -9.18 13.77
C ASN A 122 12.41 -10.54 13.08
N LEU A 123 13.63 -11.04 13.20
CA LEU A 123 14.04 -12.34 12.65
C LEU A 123 13.42 -13.55 13.38
N GLU A 124 12.64 -13.37 14.45
CA GLU A 124 11.94 -14.44 15.18
C GLU A 124 10.56 -14.78 14.58
N ILE A 125 10.11 -14.06 13.56
CA ILE A 125 8.79 -14.25 12.92
C ILE A 125 8.65 -15.63 12.25
N ASP A 126 7.47 -16.26 12.38
CA ASP A 126 7.25 -17.61 11.84
C ASP A 126 7.16 -17.63 10.31
N LEU A 127 8.28 -17.99 9.67
CA LEU A 127 8.42 -18.17 8.23
C LEU A 127 7.67 -19.38 7.65
N LYS A 128 7.14 -20.29 8.49
CA LYS A 128 6.44 -21.52 8.06
C LYS A 128 4.92 -21.44 8.15
N LYS A 129 4.39 -20.41 8.82
CA LYS A 129 2.96 -20.10 8.87
C LYS A 129 2.38 -19.95 7.46
N HIS A 130 1.34 -20.73 7.18
CA HIS A 130 0.61 -20.77 5.90
C HIS A 130 -0.89 -20.63 6.16
N HIS A 131 -1.58 -19.76 5.43
CA HIS A 131 -3.04 -19.68 5.52
C HIS A 131 -3.71 -20.75 4.67
N VAL A 132 -4.27 -21.78 5.30
CA VAL A 132 -5.04 -22.84 4.60
C VAL A 132 -6.21 -22.22 3.81
N PRO A 133 -6.33 -22.44 2.49
CA PRO A 133 -7.40 -21.84 1.68
C PRO A 133 -8.74 -22.57 1.92
N THR A 134 -9.59 -22.00 2.78
CA THR A 134 -10.86 -22.62 3.18
C THR A 134 -12.00 -22.26 2.23
N SER A 135 -12.17 -20.97 1.94
CA SER A 135 -13.27 -20.43 1.14
C SER A 135 -13.03 -20.67 -0.36
N PHE A 136 -14.08 -20.50 -1.17
CA PHE A 136 -13.93 -20.53 -2.63
C PHE A 136 -12.97 -19.43 -3.13
N MET A 137 -13.10 -18.21 -2.61
CA MET A 137 -12.25 -17.09 -3.03
C MET A 137 -10.81 -17.24 -2.52
N ASP A 138 -10.57 -17.92 -1.39
CA ASP A 138 -9.21 -18.24 -0.91
C ASP A 138 -8.54 -19.24 -1.85
N LYS A 139 -9.29 -20.25 -2.30
CA LYS A 139 -8.81 -21.26 -3.26
C LYS A 139 -8.50 -20.61 -4.61
N VAL A 140 -9.34 -19.69 -5.08
CA VAL A 140 -9.05 -18.88 -6.28
C VAL A 140 -7.79 -18.05 -6.07
N ALA A 141 -7.64 -17.33 -4.96
CA ALA A 141 -6.46 -16.52 -4.68
C ALA A 141 -5.16 -17.35 -4.65
N TYR A 142 -5.16 -18.45 -3.91
CA TYR A 142 -4.05 -19.39 -3.81
C TYR A 142 -3.66 -19.95 -5.19
N TRP A 143 -4.64 -20.47 -5.95
CA TRP A 143 -4.37 -21.01 -7.29
C TRP A 143 -3.97 -19.94 -8.31
N SER A 144 -4.45 -18.69 -8.19
CA SER A 144 -3.96 -17.57 -9.00
C SER A 144 -2.48 -17.31 -8.74
N VAL A 145 -2.04 -17.22 -7.48
CA VAL A 145 -0.64 -17.01 -7.13
C VAL A 145 0.24 -18.19 -7.59
N LYS A 146 -0.15 -19.43 -7.29
CA LYS A 146 0.58 -20.61 -7.76
C LYS A 146 0.66 -20.68 -9.29
N SER A 147 -0.35 -20.19 -10.02
CA SER A 147 -0.33 -20.10 -11.48
C SER A 147 0.60 -19.00 -12.00
N LEU A 148 0.66 -17.84 -11.33
CA LEU A 148 1.59 -16.75 -11.66
C LEU A 148 3.06 -17.11 -11.41
N ARG A 149 3.32 -18.00 -10.44
CA ARG A 149 4.66 -18.53 -10.16
C ARG A 149 5.24 -19.36 -11.31
N ILE A 150 4.42 -20.13 -12.04
CA ILE A 150 4.91 -21.01 -13.12
C ILE A 150 5.67 -20.25 -14.23
N PRO A 151 5.10 -19.22 -14.90
CA PRO A 151 5.82 -18.48 -15.95
C PRO A 151 7.00 -17.66 -15.40
N THR A 152 6.95 -17.20 -14.15
CA THR A 152 8.04 -16.43 -13.54
C THR A 152 9.23 -17.31 -13.15
N ASP A 153 9.00 -18.49 -12.58
CA ASP A 153 10.04 -19.50 -12.34
C ASP A 153 10.72 -19.91 -13.68
N ILE A 154 9.93 -20.10 -14.76
CA ILE A 154 10.44 -20.44 -16.09
C ILE A 154 11.27 -19.30 -16.72
N PHE A 155 10.81 -18.04 -16.61
CA PHE A 155 11.46 -16.88 -17.22
C PHE A 155 12.75 -16.48 -16.50
N PHE A 156 12.77 -16.51 -15.17
CA PHE A 156 13.92 -16.07 -14.38
C PHE A 156 14.95 -17.16 -14.10
N GLN A 157 14.53 -18.42 -14.01
CA GLN A 157 15.41 -19.55 -13.67
C GLN A 157 16.27 -19.23 -12.44
N ARG A 158 17.60 -19.36 -12.52
CA ARG A 158 18.55 -19.04 -11.43
C ARG A 158 19.02 -17.57 -11.37
N ARG A 159 18.37 -16.63 -12.07
CA ARG A 159 18.76 -15.19 -12.05
C ARG A 159 18.20 -14.48 -10.80
N TYR A 160 18.48 -14.98 -9.60
CA TYR A 160 17.86 -14.54 -8.33
C TYR A 160 17.86 -13.02 -8.11
N GLY A 161 19.00 -12.33 -8.27
CA GLY A 161 19.05 -10.86 -8.11
C GLY A 161 18.18 -10.09 -9.10
N CYS A 162 18.04 -10.58 -10.34
CA CYS A 162 17.16 -9.97 -11.35
C CYS A 162 15.69 -10.40 -11.18
N ARG A 163 15.44 -11.56 -10.56
CA ARG A 163 14.11 -12.06 -10.18
C ARG A 163 13.53 -11.19 -9.07
N ALA A 164 14.21 -11.08 -7.94
CA ALA A 164 13.82 -10.23 -6.81
C ALA A 164 13.55 -8.81 -7.31
N MET A 165 14.58 -8.11 -7.81
CA MET A 165 14.46 -6.77 -8.40
C MET A 165 13.27 -6.57 -9.37
N MET A 166 12.79 -7.59 -10.11
CA MET A 166 11.54 -7.46 -10.89
C MET A 166 10.26 -7.73 -10.08
N LEU A 167 10.26 -8.71 -9.17
CA LEU A 167 9.12 -9.01 -8.30
C LEU A 167 8.82 -7.84 -7.35
N GLU A 168 9.82 -7.18 -6.75
CA GLU A 168 9.62 -5.99 -5.90
C GLU A 168 8.86 -4.87 -6.64
N THR A 169 9.05 -4.72 -7.96
CA THR A 169 8.31 -3.73 -8.76
C THR A 169 6.82 -4.03 -8.87
N VAL A 170 6.41 -5.27 -8.58
CA VAL A 170 5.03 -5.75 -8.56
C VAL A 170 4.49 -5.76 -7.14
N ALA A 171 5.27 -6.21 -6.16
CA ALA A 171 4.90 -6.27 -4.75
C ALA A 171 4.77 -4.88 -4.08
N ALA A 172 5.45 -3.84 -4.59
CA ALA A 172 5.18 -2.44 -4.20
C ALA A 172 3.80 -1.89 -4.66
N VAL A 173 3.04 -2.62 -5.50
CA VAL A 173 1.77 -2.13 -6.09
C VAL A 173 0.54 -2.35 -5.19
N PRO A 174 0.32 -3.52 -4.57
CA PRO A 174 -0.87 -3.78 -3.76
C PRO A 174 -1.11 -2.83 -2.60
N GLY A 175 -0.08 -2.57 -1.78
CA GLY A 175 -0.17 -1.64 -0.66
C GLY A 175 -0.52 -0.22 -1.11
N MET A 176 0.09 0.26 -2.20
CA MET A 176 -0.19 1.57 -2.79
C MET A 176 -1.65 1.68 -3.28
N VAL A 177 -2.15 0.64 -3.97
CA VAL A 177 -3.54 0.59 -4.44
C VAL A 177 -4.53 0.53 -3.27
N GLY A 178 -4.27 -0.31 -2.27
CA GLY A 178 -5.12 -0.45 -1.08
C GLY A 178 -5.14 0.83 -0.24
N GLY A 179 -3.98 1.38 0.07
CA GLY A 179 -3.80 2.65 0.79
C GLY A 179 -4.51 3.82 0.08
N MET A 180 -4.32 3.96 -1.24
CA MET A 180 -5.03 4.96 -2.05
C MET A 180 -6.56 4.78 -2.00
N LEU A 181 -7.06 3.56 -2.19
CA LEU A 181 -8.51 3.31 -2.20
C LEU A 181 -9.14 3.51 -0.82
N LEU A 182 -8.46 3.12 0.27
CA LEU A 182 -8.88 3.41 1.64
C LEU A 182 -8.82 4.90 1.97
N HIS A 183 -7.81 5.62 1.50
CA HIS A 183 -7.69 7.08 1.66
C HIS A 183 -8.85 7.81 0.97
N LEU A 184 -9.11 7.50 -0.31
CA LEU A 184 -10.23 8.09 -1.03
C LEU A 184 -11.60 7.68 -0.45
N LYS A 185 -11.72 6.49 0.15
CA LYS A 185 -12.92 6.06 0.90
C LYS A 185 -13.09 6.86 2.20
N SER A 186 -12.01 7.04 2.97
CA SER A 186 -11.97 7.82 4.21
C SER A 186 -12.40 9.27 3.98
N LEU A 187 -11.83 9.95 2.98
CA LEU A 187 -12.23 11.31 2.60
C LEU A 187 -13.71 11.42 2.21
N ARG A 188 -14.23 10.52 1.36
CA ARG A 188 -15.62 10.57 0.88
C ARG A 188 -16.67 10.17 1.94
N ARG A 189 -16.28 9.49 3.02
CA ARG A 189 -17.17 9.14 4.14
C ARG A 189 -16.95 9.99 5.40
N PHE A 190 -15.90 10.82 5.43
CA PHE A 190 -15.44 11.55 6.62
C PHE A 190 -15.17 10.63 7.82
N GLU A 191 -14.51 9.49 7.56
CA GLU A 191 -14.26 8.43 8.55
C GLU A 191 -12.76 8.15 8.74
N HIS A 192 -12.35 7.76 9.95
CA HIS A 192 -11.01 7.25 10.21
C HIS A 192 -10.78 5.85 9.61
N SER A 193 -9.53 5.56 9.23
CA SER A 193 -9.14 4.27 8.63
C SER A 193 -8.69 3.21 9.65
N GLY A 194 -8.44 3.58 10.91
CA GLY A 194 -7.93 2.67 11.93
C GLY A 194 -6.45 2.28 11.74
N GLY A 195 -5.65 3.16 11.13
CA GLY A 195 -4.23 2.92 10.84
C GLY A 195 -3.95 2.34 9.46
N TRP A 196 -4.91 1.62 8.87
CA TRP A 196 -4.73 0.84 7.64
C TRP A 196 -4.24 1.61 6.40
N ILE A 197 -4.54 2.92 6.27
CA ILE A 197 -3.95 3.73 5.19
C ILE A 197 -2.43 3.85 5.37
N LYS A 198 -1.97 4.04 6.61
CA LYS A 198 -0.55 4.19 6.93
C LYS A 198 0.18 2.85 6.70
N THR A 199 -0.31 1.75 7.28
CA THR A 199 0.29 0.42 7.13
C THR A 199 0.46 0.00 5.66
N LEU A 200 -0.56 0.15 4.81
CA LEU A 200 -0.46 -0.25 3.40
C LEU A 200 0.44 0.67 2.56
N LEU A 201 0.68 1.91 2.99
CA LEU A 201 1.64 2.80 2.36
C LEU A 201 3.08 2.56 2.87
N GLU A 202 3.24 2.16 4.14
CA GLU A 202 4.53 1.69 4.69
C GLU A 202 4.96 0.36 4.06
N GLU A 203 4.04 -0.58 3.85
CA GLU A 203 4.22 -1.81 3.06
C GLU A 203 4.75 -1.47 1.66
N ALA A 204 4.03 -0.65 0.90
CA ALA A 204 4.46 -0.23 -0.45
C ALA A 204 5.78 0.58 -0.49
N GLU A 205 6.14 1.26 0.61
CA GLU A 205 7.44 1.92 0.77
C GLU A 205 8.56 0.91 1.09
N ASN A 206 8.30 -0.09 1.93
CA ASN A 206 9.24 -1.14 2.29
C ASN A 206 9.62 -1.99 1.07
N GLU A 207 8.62 -2.45 0.31
CA GLU A 207 8.79 -3.09 -1.02
C GLU A 207 9.65 -2.24 -1.98
N ARG A 208 9.40 -0.92 -1.99
CA ARG A 208 10.20 0.04 -2.77
C ARG A 208 11.63 0.19 -2.23
N MET A 209 11.90 -0.13 -0.96
CA MET A 209 13.24 -0.14 -0.35
C MET A 209 13.98 -1.46 -0.58
N HIS A 210 13.27 -2.60 -0.68
CA HIS A 210 13.82 -3.86 -1.20
C HIS A 210 14.31 -3.67 -2.63
N LEU A 211 13.47 -3.11 -3.51
CA LEU A 211 13.81 -2.77 -4.89
C LEU A 211 15.08 -1.93 -5.00
N MET A 212 15.14 -0.81 -4.27
CA MET A 212 16.29 0.10 -4.31
C MET A 212 17.57 -0.57 -3.78
N THR A 213 17.44 -1.46 -2.80
CA THR A 213 18.55 -2.27 -2.28
C THR A 213 19.08 -3.24 -3.33
N PHE A 214 18.21 -4.01 -4.00
CA PHE A 214 18.64 -4.94 -5.03
C PHE A 214 19.14 -4.23 -6.30
N MET A 215 18.72 -3.00 -6.58
CA MET A 215 19.24 -2.21 -7.72
C MET A 215 20.71 -1.77 -7.57
N GLU A 216 21.24 -1.65 -6.35
CA GLU A 216 22.68 -1.43 -6.13
C GLU A 216 23.51 -2.68 -6.49
N VAL A 217 22.93 -3.87 -6.31
CA VAL A 217 23.58 -5.17 -6.60
C VAL A 217 23.36 -5.60 -8.05
N ALA A 218 22.18 -5.37 -8.61
CA ALA A 218 21.75 -5.84 -9.93
C ALA A 218 21.27 -4.67 -10.80
N LYS A 219 22.02 -4.34 -11.86
CA LYS A 219 21.71 -3.23 -12.77
C LYS A 219 20.80 -3.69 -13.93
N PRO A 220 19.52 -3.27 -14.00
CA PRO A 220 18.57 -3.74 -15.00
C PRO A 220 18.88 -3.23 -16.41
N LYS A 221 18.78 -4.10 -17.40
CA LYS A 221 18.91 -3.75 -18.83
C LYS A 221 17.63 -3.09 -19.34
N TRP A 222 17.71 -2.40 -20.49
CA TRP A 222 16.59 -1.66 -21.07
C TRP A 222 15.34 -2.52 -21.31
N TYR A 223 15.50 -3.78 -21.74
CA TYR A 223 14.38 -4.70 -21.97
C TYR A 223 13.74 -5.21 -20.67
N GLU A 224 14.51 -5.26 -19.58
CA GLU A 224 14.01 -5.64 -18.25
C GLU A 224 13.19 -4.49 -17.66
N ARG A 225 13.62 -3.23 -17.90
CA ARG A 225 12.83 -2.03 -17.59
C ARG A 225 11.55 -1.92 -18.42
N ALA A 226 11.58 -2.31 -19.70
CA ALA A 226 10.40 -2.38 -20.55
C ALA A 226 9.42 -3.46 -20.07
N LEU A 227 9.91 -4.63 -19.67
CA LEU A 227 9.11 -5.69 -19.05
C LEU A 227 8.43 -5.21 -17.76
N VAL A 228 9.16 -4.55 -16.86
CA VAL A 228 8.59 -3.93 -15.64
C VAL A 228 7.44 -2.99 -15.98
N PHE A 229 7.61 -2.08 -16.95
CA PHE A 229 6.55 -1.16 -17.37
C PHE A 229 5.29 -1.89 -17.87
N THR A 230 5.45 -2.94 -18.69
CA THR A 230 4.32 -3.76 -19.17
C THR A 230 3.65 -4.54 -18.03
N VAL A 231 4.43 -5.19 -17.16
CA VAL A 231 3.91 -5.99 -16.05
C VAL A 231 3.20 -5.11 -15.03
N GLN A 232 3.79 -3.99 -14.61
CA GLN A 232 3.13 -3.01 -13.74
C GLN A 232 1.84 -2.46 -14.38
N GLY A 233 1.87 -2.11 -15.67
CA GLY A 233 0.70 -1.60 -16.39
C GLY A 233 -0.48 -2.58 -16.39
N ILE A 234 -0.23 -3.88 -16.54
CA ILE A 234 -1.26 -4.92 -16.47
C ILE A 234 -1.68 -5.17 -15.01
N PHE A 235 -0.72 -5.40 -14.12
CA PHE A 235 -0.96 -5.82 -12.74
C PHE A 235 -1.65 -4.72 -11.92
N PHE A 236 -1.25 -3.46 -12.05
CA PHE A 236 -1.91 -2.32 -11.39
C PHE A 236 -3.40 -2.27 -11.72
N ASN A 237 -3.76 -2.36 -13.00
CA ASN A 237 -5.16 -2.30 -13.43
C ASN A 237 -5.95 -3.54 -12.96
N ALA A 238 -5.35 -4.74 -13.06
CA ALA A 238 -5.98 -5.97 -12.59
C ALA A 238 -6.21 -5.95 -11.06
N TYR A 239 -5.20 -5.56 -10.28
CA TYR A 239 -5.28 -5.50 -8.82
C TYR A 239 -6.21 -4.37 -8.33
N PHE A 240 -6.21 -3.21 -8.98
CA PHE A 240 -7.14 -2.11 -8.71
C PHE A 240 -8.60 -2.55 -8.89
N LEU A 241 -8.92 -3.23 -9.99
CA LEU A 241 -10.27 -3.77 -10.23
C LEU A 241 -10.61 -4.89 -9.24
N ALA A 242 -9.66 -5.77 -8.89
CA ALA A 242 -9.86 -6.82 -7.89
C ALA A 242 -10.13 -6.25 -6.49
N TYR A 243 -9.41 -5.20 -6.08
CA TYR A 243 -9.59 -4.53 -4.79
C TYR A 243 -10.92 -3.77 -4.74
N LEU A 244 -11.32 -3.09 -5.83
CA LEU A 244 -12.65 -2.47 -5.92
C LEU A 244 -13.79 -3.50 -5.84
N ALA A 245 -13.63 -4.67 -6.45
CA ALA A 245 -14.64 -5.73 -6.44
C ALA A 245 -14.70 -6.51 -5.11
N SER A 246 -13.55 -6.77 -4.47
CA SER A 246 -13.46 -7.56 -3.26
C SER A 246 -12.11 -7.36 -2.53
N PRO A 247 -12.01 -6.38 -1.60
CA PRO A 247 -10.78 -6.13 -0.83
C PRO A 247 -10.25 -7.37 -0.10
N LYS A 248 -11.16 -8.22 0.41
CA LYS A 248 -10.80 -9.48 1.09
C LYS A 248 -10.12 -10.50 0.18
N PHE A 249 -10.46 -10.51 -1.11
CA PHE A 249 -9.80 -11.36 -2.10
C PHE A 249 -8.46 -10.74 -2.48
N ALA A 250 -8.41 -9.43 -2.71
CA ALA A 250 -7.18 -8.71 -3.03
C ALA A 250 -6.11 -8.91 -1.94
N HIS A 251 -6.41 -8.62 -0.67
CA HIS A 251 -5.54 -8.92 0.47
C HIS A 251 -5.21 -10.42 0.62
N ARG A 252 -6.11 -11.34 0.22
CA ARG A 252 -5.80 -12.78 0.24
C ARG A 252 -4.79 -13.17 -0.85
N VAL A 253 -4.82 -12.52 -2.02
CA VAL A 253 -3.82 -12.69 -3.08
C VAL A 253 -2.46 -12.19 -2.60
N VAL A 254 -2.39 -11.01 -1.98
CA VAL A 254 -1.16 -10.45 -1.40
C VAL A 254 -0.56 -11.40 -0.35
N GLY A 255 -1.35 -11.82 0.65
CA GLY A 255 -0.86 -12.79 1.65
C GLY A 255 -0.29 -14.09 1.06
N TYR A 256 -0.82 -14.57 -0.08
CA TYR A 256 -0.25 -15.72 -0.78
C TYR A 256 0.94 -15.39 -1.68
N LEU A 257 1.06 -14.17 -2.24
CA LEU A 257 2.28 -13.73 -2.94
C LEU A 257 3.46 -13.75 -1.97
N GLU A 258 3.23 -13.29 -0.74
CA GLU A 258 4.30 -13.11 0.26
C GLU A 258 4.71 -14.47 0.85
N GLU A 259 3.81 -15.47 0.91
CA GLU A 259 4.21 -16.88 1.11
C GLU A 259 5.19 -17.38 0.04
N GLU A 260 5.02 -16.98 -1.24
CA GLU A 260 5.98 -17.33 -2.31
C GLU A 260 7.27 -16.48 -2.26
N ALA A 261 7.21 -15.26 -1.73
CA ALA A 261 8.38 -14.42 -1.50
C ALA A 261 9.26 -14.99 -0.38
N ILE A 262 8.69 -15.34 0.78
CA ILE A 262 9.38 -16.02 1.89
C ILE A 262 10.06 -17.31 1.41
N HIS A 263 9.36 -18.09 0.57
CA HIS A 263 9.93 -19.26 -0.10
C HIS A 263 11.10 -18.86 -1.02
N SER A 264 10.91 -17.88 -1.89
CA SER A 264 11.92 -17.44 -2.87
C SER A 264 13.20 -16.95 -2.20
N TYR A 265 13.10 -16.15 -1.13
CA TYR A 265 14.24 -15.69 -0.34
C TYR A 265 14.87 -16.81 0.51
N THR A 266 14.09 -17.80 0.94
CA THR A 266 14.65 -19.00 1.59
C THR A 266 15.47 -19.86 0.63
N GLU A 267 15.11 -19.94 -0.67
CA GLU A 267 15.98 -20.56 -1.67
C GLU A 267 17.20 -19.69 -2.03
N PHE A 268 17.06 -18.36 -2.07
CA PHE A 268 18.19 -17.44 -2.26
C PHE A 268 19.24 -17.62 -1.15
N LEU A 269 18.83 -17.65 0.13
CA LEU A 269 19.73 -17.93 1.25
C LEU A 269 20.44 -19.28 1.11
N LYS A 270 19.76 -20.32 0.62
CA LYS A 270 20.41 -21.63 0.37
C LYS A 270 21.46 -21.59 -0.74
N GLU A 271 21.29 -20.77 -1.78
CA GLU A 271 22.29 -20.63 -2.84
C GLU A 271 23.48 -19.74 -2.41
N LEU A 272 23.23 -18.76 -1.53
CA LEU A 272 24.29 -17.99 -0.83
C LEU A 272 25.09 -18.89 0.13
N ASP A 273 24.42 -19.66 0.97
CA ASP A 273 25.06 -20.58 1.95
C ASP A 273 25.87 -21.70 1.27
N LYS A 274 25.58 -22.02 0.00
CA LYS A 274 26.38 -22.95 -0.84
C LYS A 274 27.53 -22.26 -1.59
N GLY A 275 27.64 -20.93 -1.56
CA GLY A 275 28.59 -20.17 -2.38
C GLY A 275 28.29 -20.19 -3.88
N VAL A 276 27.05 -20.49 -4.30
CA VAL A 276 26.61 -20.41 -5.71
C VAL A 276 26.35 -18.97 -6.12
N ILE A 277 26.00 -18.11 -5.16
CA ILE A 277 25.91 -16.66 -5.31
C ILE A 277 26.95 -16.03 -4.40
N GLU A 278 27.66 -15.02 -4.89
CA GLU A 278 28.67 -14.29 -4.13
C GLU A 278 28.02 -13.46 -3.01
N ASN A 279 28.46 -13.68 -1.76
CA ASN A 279 27.95 -12.94 -0.61
C ASN A 279 28.70 -11.60 -0.45
N VAL A 280 28.41 -10.66 -1.34
CA VAL A 280 28.99 -9.30 -1.36
C VAL A 280 28.59 -8.49 -0.11
N PRO A 281 29.33 -7.41 0.25
CA PRO A 281 28.92 -6.49 1.31
C PRO A 281 27.52 -5.90 1.10
N ALA A 282 26.80 -5.66 2.20
CA ALA A 282 25.45 -5.11 2.16
C ALA A 282 25.43 -3.70 1.54
N PRO A 283 24.45 -3.39 0.65
CA PRO A 283 24.31 -2.04 0.12
C PRO A 283 24.14 -0.99 1.23
N ALA A 284 24.77 0.17 1.01
CA ALA A 284 24.74 1.31 1.92
C ALA A 284 23.33 1.71 2.41
N ILE A 285 22.34 1.60 1.52
CA ILE A 285 20.93 1.90 1.79
C ILE A 285 20.29 0.88 2.75
N ALA A 286 20.65 -0.40 2.62
CA ALA A 286 20.14 -1.48 3.46
C ALA A 286 20.66 -1.36 4.90
N ILE A 287 21.96 -1.07 5.05
CA ILE A 287 22.60 -0.88 6.36
C ILE A 287 21.89 0.20 7.18
N ASP A 288 21.59 1.35 6.55
CA ASP A 288 20.94 2.46 7.25
C ASP A 288 19.43 2.25 7.45
N TYR A 289 18.73 1.56 6.53
CA TYR A 289 17.28 1.35 6.58
C TYR A 289 16.85 0.25 7.57
N TRP A 290 17.52 -0.90 7.57
CA TRP A 290 17.29 -2.00 8.53
C TRP A 290 18.22 -1.95 9.75
N ARG A 291 18.95 -0.83 9.94
CA ARG A 291 19.87 -0.59 11.08
C ARG A 291 20.84 -1.74 11.35
N LEU A 292 21.39 -2.30 10.26
CA LEU A 292 22.29 -3.46 10.27
C LEU A 292 23.71 -3.08 10.76
N PRO A 293 24.52 -4.03 11.25
CA PRO A 293 25.96 -3.85 11.43
C PRO A 293 26.67 -3.36 10.16
N ALA A 294 27.71 -2.54 10.31
CA ALA A 294 28.41 -1.92 9.17
C ALA A 294 29.20 -2.90 8.29
N ASP A 295 29.48 -4.09 8.82
CA ASP A 295 30.16 -5.24 8.19
C ASP A 295 29.19 -6.28 7.60
N SER A 296 27.88 -6.00 7.61
CA SER A 296 26.84 -6.90 7.09
C SER A 296 27.00 -7.22 5.61
N THR A 297 26.45 -8.36 5.20
CA THR A 297 26.54 -8.91 3.85
C THR A 297 25.18 -9.01 3.15
N LEU A 298 25.17 -9.31 1.85
CA LEU A 298 23.96 -9.56 1.06
C LEU A 298 23.06 -10.65 1.70
N ARG A 299 23.65 -11.66 2.33
CA ARG A 299 22.95 -12.68 3.11
C ARG A 299 22.12 -12.08 4.25
N ASP A 300 22.67 -11.11 4.97
CA ASP A 300 22.01 -10.50 6.12
C ASP A 300 20.87 -9.57 5.67
N VAL A 301 21.08 -8.86 4.56
CA VAL A 301 20.02 -8.12 3.84
C VAL A 301 18.86 -9.05 3.44
N VAL A 302 19.16 -10.21 2.84
CA VAL A 302 18.13 -11.18 2.46
C VAL A 302 17.43 -11.79 3.68
N MET A 303 18.09 -11.88 4.84
CA MET A 303 17.43 -12.31 6.09
C MET A 303 16.40 -11.30 6.60
N VAL A 304 16.70 -9.99 6.58
CA VAL A 304 15.74 -8.94 7.03
C VAL A 304 14.62 -8.73 6.02
N VAL A 305 14.92 -8.66 4.72
CA VAL A 305 13.92 -8.63 3.64
C VAL A 305 12.90 -9.74 3.81
N ARG A 306 13.35 -11.00 4.01
CA ARG A 306 12.46 -12.15 4.22
C ARG A 306 11.63 -12.08 5.53
N ALA A 307 12.07 -11.31 6.53
CA ALA A 307 11.27 -11.07 7.74
C ALA A 307 10.16 -10.03 7.47
N ASP A 308 10.47 -8.98 6.69
CA ASP A 308 9.48 -8.01 6.20
C ASP A 308 8.38 -8.73 5.38
N GLU A 309 8.74 -9.67 4.49
CA GLU A 309 7.77 -10.52 3.76
C GLU A 309 6.81 -11.27 4.69
N ALA A 310 7.35 -11.85 5.77
CA ALA A 310 6.55 -12.59 6.74
C ALA A 310 5.63 -11.68 7.58
N HIS A 311 5.99 -10.40 7.71
CA HIS A 311 5.12 -9.36 8.23
C HIS A 311 4.04 -8.98 7.20
N HIS A 312 4.37 -8.66 5.95
CA HIS A 312 3.41 -8.33 4.89
C HIS A 312 2.37 -9.46 4.67
N ARG A 313 2.82 -10.72 4.65
CA ARG A 313 1.97 -11.93 4.66
C ARG A 313 0.93 -11.89 5.80
N ASP A 314 1.40 -11.67 7.02
CA ASP A 314 0.56 -11.69 8.22
C ASP A 314 -0.44 -10.54 8.25
N VAL A 315 -0.01 -9.33 7.87
CA VAL A 315 -0.88 -8.14 7.75
C VAL A 315 -1.98 -8.36 6.71
N ASN A 316 -1.63 -8.89 5.53
CA ASN A 316 -2.60 -9.08 4.44
C ASN A 316 -3.55 -10.25 4.68
N HIS A 317 -3.10 -11.36 5.28
CA HIS A 317 -4.03 -12.38 5.75
C HIS A 317 -4.99 -11.84 6.82
N PHE A 318 -4.50 -11.06 7.78
CA PHE A 318 -5.35 -10.44 8.81
C PHE A 318 -6.37 -9.44 8.21
N ALA A 319 -5.94 -8.57 7.29
CA ALA A 319 -6.83 -7.65 6.55
C ALA A 319 -7.95 -8.40 5.81
N SER A 320 -7.61 -9.54 5.20
CA SER A 320 -8.55 -10.42 4.53
C SER A 320 -9.53 -11.08 5.52
N ASP A 321 -9.05 -11.57 6.67
CA ASP A 321 -9.88 -12.22 7.69
C ASP A 321 -10.87 -11.27 8.37
N ILE A 322 -10.48 -10.03 8.67
CA ILE A 322 -11.39 -8.98 9.20
C ILE A 322 -12.62 -8.84 8.28
N HIS A 323 -12.39 -8.81 6.96
CA HIS A 323 -13.47 -8.73 5.98
C HIS A 323 -14.25 -10.04 5.79
N TYR A 324 -13.67 -11.22 6.06
CA TYR A 324 -14.42 -12.48 6.10
C TYR A 324 -15.32 -12.59 7.34
N GLN A 325 -14.91 -11.99 8.46
CA GLN A 325 -15.74 -11.84 9.67
C GLN A 325 -16.87 -10.81 9.50
N GLY A 326 -16.98 -10.15 8.34
CA GLY A 326 -18.01 -9.17 8.02
C GLY A 326 -17.69 -7.73 8.45
N ASN A 327 -16.48 -7.47 8.94
CA ASN A 327 -16.07 -6.15 9.45
C ASN A 327 -15.47 -5.25 8.34
N GLU A 328 -15.48 -3.93 8.56
CA GLU A 328 -14.60 -3.00 7.86
C GLU A 328 -13.26 -2.92 8.59
N LEU A 329 -12.13 -2.77 7.86
CA LEU A 329 -10.77 -2.75 8.44
C LEU A 329 -10.64 -1.86 9.69
N LYS A 330 -11.25 -0.66 9.68
CA LYS A 330 -11.25 0.29 10.81
C LYS A 330 -11.80 -0.26 12.15
N ALA A 331 -12.44 -1.43 12.16
CA ALA A 331 -12.97 -2.09 13.35
C ALA A 331 -11.89 -2.82 14.17
N ALA A 332 -10.75 -3.15 13.55
CA ALA A 332 -9.55 -3.65 14.22
C ALA A 332 -8.36 -2.74 13.87
N PRO A 333 -7.59 -2.22 14.84
CA PRO A 333 -6.46 -1.36 14.54
C PRO A 333 -5.42 -2.12 13.70
N ALA A 334 -4.85 -1.45 12.69
CA ALA A 334 -3.73 -1.98 11.94
C ALA A 334 -2.49 -2.13 12.84
N PRO A 335 -1.64 -3.16 12.63
CA PRO A 335 -0.47 -3.44 13.47
C PRO A 335 0.70 -2.49 13.15
N LEU A 336 0.51 -1.20 13.39
CA LEU A 336 1.53 -0.16 13.17
C LEU A 336 2.76 -0.38 14.07
N GLY A 337 3.95 -0.36 13.47
CA GLY A 337 5.22 -0.56 14.19
C GLY A 337 5.49 -2.02 14.59
N TYR A 338 4.67 -2.97 14.14
CA TYR A 338 5.07 -4.37 14.09
C TYR A 338 6.02 -4.54 12.91
N HIS A 339 7.26 -4.92 13.17
CA HIS A 339 8.32 -5.20 12.20
C HIS A 339 9.21 -6.30 12.76
#